data_AF-A7TDG5-F1
#
_entry.id   AF-A7TDG5-F1
#
_cell.length_a   1.000
_cell.length_b   1.000
_cell.length_c   1.000
_cell.angle_alpha   90.00
_cell.angle_beta   90.00
_cell.angle_gamma   90.00
#
_symmetry.space_group_name_H-M   'P 1'
#
loop_
_entity.id
_entity.type
_entity.pdbx_description
1 polymer ?
#
loop_
_entity_poly.entity_id
_entity_poly.type
_entity_poly.pdbx_seq_one_letter_code
_entity_poly.pdbx_strand_id
1 'polypeptide(L)'
;MVTVSCAEGDTGRAYEGQLSFEHQTNSVESMPNLPFDIMMNVGNPDRAFDFRALPNAGVGLARLEFIINRMIGVHPKALLNLADQPAATRNVIERRISGYGDPVSFYVEKLVEGIATLAAAFYPKKVIVRMSDFKSNEYGHLIGGEQYEPGEENPMLGFRGAARYISDSFQDCFELECRALKKVRDEMRLTNVEIMIPFVRTVGEAKQVVDLLAENGLKRGENGLRVIMMCEIPSNALLADEFLEYFDGFSIGSNDLTQLTLGLDRDSGIIAHLFDERNDAGKSC
;
A
#
# COMPACT_ATOMS: atom_id res chain seq x y z
N MET A 1 16.85 -24.75 39.39
CA MET A 1 15.90 -24.93 38.28
C MET A 1 15.18 -23.60 38.10
N VAL A 2 15.02 -23.12 36.87
CA VAL A 2 14.48 -21.79 36.56
C VAL A 2 13.43 -21.92 35.45
N THR A 3 12.41 -21.06 35.47
CA THR A 3 11.39 -21.00 34.41
C THR A 3 11.67 -19.79 33.55
N VAL A 4 11.80 -20.00 32.24
CA VAL A 4 12.00 -18.91 31.28
C VAL A 4 10.70 -18.69 30.52
N SER A 5 10.13 -17.50 30.62
CA SER A 5 8.95 -17.09 29.86
C SER A 5 9.37 -16.19 28.69
N CYS A 6 8.97 -16.59 27.48
CA CYS A 6 9.09 -15.79 26.26
C CYS A 6 7.73 -15.23 25.80
N ALA A 7 6.71 -15.24 26.68
CA ALA A 7 5.35 -14.85 26.32
C ALA A 7 5.18 -13.33 26.07
N GLU A 8 6.14 -12.50 26.51
CA GLU A 8 6.11 -11.04 26.35
C GLU A 8 6.81 -10.56 25.06
N GLY A 9 6.86 -11.42 24.03
CA GLY A 9 7.50 -11.12 22.76
C GLY A 9 9.01 -10.94 22.92
N ASP A 10 9.50 -9.71 22.72
CA ASP A 10 10.93 -9.40 22.69
C ASP A 10 11.59 -9.41 24.09
N THR A 11 10.79 -9.44 25.15
CA THR A 11 11.29 -9.46 26.53
C THR A 11 11.14 -10.86 27.14
N GLY A 12 12.27 -11.56 27.30
CA GLY A 12 12.32 -12.82 28.05
C GLY A 12 12.43 -12.55 29.55
N ARG A 13 11.61 -13.24 30.36
CA ARG A 13 11.69 -13.18 31.83
C ARG A 13 12.17 -14.50 32.39
N ALA A 14 13.16 -14.43 33.28
CA ALA A 14 13.64 -15.57 34.05
C ALA A 14 13.04 -15.51 35.46
N TYR A 15 12.31 -16.57 35.81
CA TYR A 15 11.72 -16.75 37.13
C TYR A 15 12.48 -17.82 37.91
N GLU A 16 12.63 -17.58 39.20
CA GLU A 16 13.23 -18.56 40.11
C GLU A 16 12.27 -19.74 40.32
N GLY A 17 12.81 -20.96 40.23
CA GLY A 17 12.03 -22.19 40.43
C GLY A 17 11.29 -22.68 39.18
N GLN A 18 10.57 -23.79 39.35
CA GLN A 18 9.72 -24.40 38.32
C GLN A 18 8.28 -23.93 38.51
N LEU A 19 7.82 -23.00 37.68
CA LEU A 19 6.45 -22.52 37.70
C LEU A 19 5.54 -23.51 36.95
N SER A 20 4.32 -23.66 37.45
CA SER A 20 3.26 -24.40 36.76
C SER A 20 2.90 -23.70 35.45
N PHE A 21 2.78 -24.45 34.36
CA PHE A 21 2.32 -23.94 33.07
C PHE A 21 1.27 -24.89 32.48
N GLU A 22 0.40 -24.33 31.65
CA GLU A 22 -0.52 -25.10 30.82
C GLU A 22 -0.04 -25.01 29.38
N HIS A 23 0.09 -26.16 28.70
CA HIS A 23 0.49 -26.21 27.30
C HIS A 23 -0.74 -26.54 26.45
N GLN A 24 -1.24 -25.54 25.72
CA GLN A 24 -2.26 -25.72 24.71
C GLN A 24 -1.60 -25.67 23.33
N THR A 25 -1.66 -26.78 22.59
CA THR A 25 -1.24 -26.83 21.19
C THR A 25 -2.47 -26.71 20.30
N ASN A 26 -2.58 -25.60 19.57
CA ASN A 26 -3.59 -25.44 18.54
C ASN A 26 -3.00 -25.88 17.21
N SER A 27 -3.58 -26.93 16.59
CA SER A 27 -3.15 -27.40 15.28
C SER A 27 -3.86 -26.63 14.18
N VAL A 28 -3.10 -26.29 13.13
CA VAL A 28 -3.64 -25.73 11.89
C VAL A 28 -4.26 -26.82 11.00
N GLU A 29 -3.90 -28.09 11.22
CA GLU A 29 -4.34 -29.22 10.40
C GLU A 29 -5.85 -29.45 10.46
N SER A 30 -6.51 -28.97 11.53
CA SER A 30 -7.96 -29.06 11.73
C SER A 30 -8.72 -27.82 11.25
N MET A 31 -8.09 -26.91 10.50
CA MET A 31 -8.80 -25.76 9.94
C MET A 31 -9.84 -26.22 8.90
N PRO A 32 -11.09 -25.72 8.98
CA PRO A 32 -12.10 -26.08 8.00
C PRO A 32 -11.75 -25.50 6.63
N ASN A 33 -12.16 -26.19 5.57
CA ASN A 33 -12.19 -25.58 4.24
C ASN A 33 -13.20 -24.44 4.24
N LEU A 34 -12.76 -23.24 3.86
CA LEU A 34 -13.61 -22.06 3.76
C LEU A 34 -14.08 -21.88 2.31
N PRO A 35 -15.27 -21.31 2.08
CA PRO A 35 -15.75 -20.99 0.75
C PRO A 35 -15.08 -19.74 0.15
N PHE A 36 -14.13 -19.13 0.88
CA PHE A 36 -13.40 -17.94 0.48
C PHE A 36 -11.97 -17.97 1.02
N ASP A 37 -11.09 -17.20 0.38
CA ASP A 37 -9.70 -17.04 0.77
C ASP A 37 -9.55 -15.99 1.88
N ILE A 38 -8.82 -16.32 2.95
CA ILE A 38 -8.39 -15.34 3.96
C ILE A 38 -7.01 -14.81 3.56
N MET A 39 -6.95 -13.53 3.20
CA MET A 39 -5.71 -12.85 2.82
C MET A 39 -5.27 -11.82 3.87
N MET A 40 -3.99 -11.48 3.86
CA MET A 40 -3.39 -10.54 4.81
C MET A 40 -3.44 -9.09 4.29
N ASN A 41 -3.51 -8.13 5.21
CA ASN A 41 -3.29 -6.71 4.97
C ASN A 41 -1.95 -6.33 5.61
N VAL A 42 -0.93 -6.05 4.80
CA VAL A 42 0.46 -5.90 5.26
C VAL A 42 1.03 -4.59 4.73
N GLY A 43 1.48 -3.72 5.63
CA GLY A 43 2.20 -2.50 5.25
C GLY A 43 3.70 -2.56 5.52
N ASN A 44 4.13 -3.23 6.60
CA ASN A 44 5.53 -3.23 7.03
C ASN A 44 6.30 -4.44 6.45
N PRO A 45 7.30 -4.23 5.56
CA PRO A 45 8.13 -5.31 5.04
C PRO A 45 8.92 -6.07 6.13
N ASP A 46 9.33 -5.40 7.20
CA ASP A 46 10.17 -5.99 8.26
C ASP A 46 9.45 -7.14 8.99
N ARG A 47 8.11 -7.11 9.02
CA ARG A 47 7.27 -8.12 9.67
C ARG A 47 6.66 -9.12 8.70
N ALA A 48 6.98 -9.03 7.41
CA ALA A 48 6.35 -9.84 6.37
C ALA A 48 6.57 -11.35 6.60
N PHE A 49 7.79 -11.74 7.01
CA PHE A 49 8.12 -13.13 7.28
C PHE A 49 7.45 -13.68 8.55
N ASP A 50 7.21 -12.85 9.55
CA ASP A 50 6.46 -13.23 10.75
C ASP A 50 4.99 -13.51 10.40
N PHE A 51 4.37 -12.62 9.62
CA PHE A 51 2.96 -12.75 9.25
C PHE A 51 2.69 -13.96 8.35
N ARG A 52 3.68 -14.37 7.55
CA ARG A 52 3.60 -15.59 6.73
C ARG A 52 3.36 -16.85 7.58
N ALA A 53 3.78 -16.86 8.85
CA ALA A 53 3.61 -18.02 9.72
C ALA A 53 2.13 -18.33 10.00
N LEU A 54 1.24 -17.33 9.89
CA LEU A 54 -0.20 -17.53 10.02
C LEU A 54 -0.79 -18.10 8.71
N PRO A 55 -1.77 -19.00 8.78
CA PRO A 55 -2.44 -19.53 7.60
C PRO A 55 -3.13 -18.40 6.82
N ASN A 56 -2.80 -18.29 5.53
CA ASN A 56 -3.32 -17.25 4.65
C ASN A 56 -3.28 -17.70 3.18
N ALA A 57 -4.01 -17.02 2.32
CA ALA A 57 -4.01 -17.20 0.87
C ALA A 57 -3.12 -16.17 0.13
N GLY A 58 -2.27 -15.43 0.87
CA GLY A 58 -1.41 -14.37 0.35
C GLY A 58 -1.71 -13.02 1.00
N VAL A 59 -1.40 -11.94 0.29
CA VAL A 59 -1.62 -10.56 0.72
C VAL A 59 -2.64 -9.91 -0.22
N GLY A 60 -3.80 -9.56 0.32
CA GLY A 60 -4.88 -8.91 -0.43
C GLY A 60 -4.69 -7.38 -0.52
N LEU A 61 -3.88 -6.83 0.39
CA LEU A 61 -3.50 -5.42 0.37
C LEU A 61 -2.09 -5.24 0.94
N ALA A 62 -1.12 -5.01 0.07
CA ALA A 62 0.22 -4.54 0.39
C ALA A 62 0.29 -3.02 0.21
N ARG A 63 0.61 -2.29 1.28
CA ARG A 63 0.58 -0.82 1.34
C ARG A 63 1.97 -0.22 1.15
N LEU A 64 2.15 0.67 0.16
CA LEU A 64 3.44 1.32 -0.08
C LEU A 64 3.77 2.45 0.91
N GLU A 65 2.77 2.96 1.63
CA GLU A 65 2.91 4.13 2.48
C GLU A 65 3.95 3.93 3.58
N PHE A 66 4.10 2.71 4.12
CA PHE A 66 5.14 2.44 5.11
C PHE A 66 6.54 2.51 4.51
N ILE A 67 6.75 1.97 3.30
CA ILE A 67 8.03 2.03 2.59
C ILE A 67 8.38 3.49 2.31
N ILE A 68 7.44 4.26 1.78
CA ILE A 68 7.65 5.67 1.45
C ILE A 68 7.86 6.51 2.71
N ASN A 69 7.10 6.34 3.79
CA ASN A 69 7.28 7.15 5.01
C ASN A 69 8.54 6.79 5.80
N ARG A 70 8.79 5.50 6.00
CA ARG A 70 9.84 5.02 6.92
C ARG A 70 11.17 4.79 6.20
N MET A 71 11.15 4.07 5.08
CA MET A 71 12.38 3.69 4.38
C MET A 71 12.90 4.83 3.51
N ILE A 72 12.02 5.52 2.78
CA ILE A 72 12.41 6.61 1.87
C ILE A 72 12.41 7.96 2.61
N GLY A 73 11.25 8.37 3.11
CA GLY A 73 10.98 9.59 3.90
C GLY A 73 11.28 10.92 3.20
N VAL A 74 11.44 10.92 1.88
CA VAL A 74 11.68 12.11 1.05
C VAL A 74 10.61 12.14 -0.04
N HIS A 75 10.09 13.33 -0.34
CA HIS A 75 9.12 13.52 -1.40
C HIS A 75 9.75 13.21 -2.78
N PRO A 76 9.11 12.43 -3.67
CA PRO A 76 9.71 12.04 -4.95
C PRO A 76 10.07 13.25 -5.84
N LYS A 77 9.25 14.31 -5.87
CA LYS A 77 9.61 15.56 -6.56
C LYS A 77 10.85 16.24 -5.98
N ALA A 78 11.09 16.15 -4.68
CA ALA A 78 12.28 16.73 -4.08
C ALA A 78 13.55 15.98 -4.51
N LEU A 79 13.44 14.67 -4.75
CA LEU A 79 14.53 13.85 -5.31
C LEU A 79 14.77 14.18 -6.79
N LEU A 80 13.69 14.27 -7.58
CA LEU A 80 13.77 14.62 -9.01
C LEU A 80 14.37 16.02 -9.23
N ASN A 81 14.06 16.96 -8.34
CA ASN A 81 14.52 18.35 -8.42
C ASN A 81 15.51 18.68 -7.29
N LEU A 82 16.44 17.76 -7.00
CA LEU A 82 17.39 17.92 -5.88
C LEU A 82 18.21 19.22 -5.97
N ALA A 83 18.58 19.61 -7.20
CA ALA A 83 19.36 20.81 -7.48
C ALA A 83 18.62 22.12 -7.18
N ASP A 84 17.29 22.07 -7.11
CA ASP A 84 16.44 23.24 -6.81
C ASP A 84 16.06 23.30 -5.32
N GLN A 85 16.38 22.25 -4.55
CA GLN A 85 16.07 22.21 -3.12
C GLN A 85 16.87 23.25 -2.34
N PRO A 86 16.27 23.86 -1.30
CA PRO A 86 17.01 24.68 -0.34
C PRO A 86 18.20 23.92 0.24
N ALA A 87 19.31 24.63 0.50
CA ALA A 87 20.56 24.00 0.95
C ALA A 87 20.39 23.11 2.20
N ALA A 88 19.54 23.54 3.15
CA ALA A 88 19.23 22.75 4.34
C ALA A 88 18.54 21.42 3.99
N THR A 89 17.49 21.46 3.15
CA THR A 89 16.76 20.28 2.68
C THR A 89 17.66 19.37 1.85
N ARG A 90 18.43 19.94 0.91
CA ARG A 90 19.37 19.20 0.07
C ARG A 90 20.38 18.40 0.90
N ASN A 91 20.99 19.03 1.91
CA ASN A 91 21.94 18.35 2.79
C ASN A 91 21.31 17.17 3.55
N VAL A 92 20.04 17.29 3.95
CA VAL A 92 19.30 16.19 4.59
C VAL A 92 19.03 15.07 3.59
N ILE A 93 18.60 15.40 2.37
CA ILE A 93 18.36 14.42 1.31
C ILE A 93 19.64 13.68 0.93
N GLU A 94 20.75 14.39 0.69
CA GLU A 94 22.05 13.82 0.33
C GLU A 94 22.56 12.82 1.38
N ARG A 95 22.37 13.12 2.67
CA ARG A 95 22.68 12.17 3.75
C ARG A 95 21.80 10.93 3.70
N ARG A 96 20.51 11.11 3.40
CA ARG A 96 19.52 10.03 3.40
C ARG A 96 19.67 9.09 2.21
N ILE A 97 20.07 9.60 1.05
CA ILE A 97 20.33 8.80 -0.16
C ILE A 97 21.74 8.21 -0.19
N SER A 98 22.54 8.39 0.87
CA SER A 98 23.91 7.89 0.93
C SER A 98 23.97 6.39 0.67
N GLY A 99 24.89 5.96 -0.20
CA GLY A 99 25.02 4.57 -0.64
C GLY A 99 24.25 4.23 -1.92
N TYR A 100 23.45 5.14 -2.46
CA TYR A 100 22.78 5.01 -3.75
C TYR A 100 23.46 5.89 -4.80
N GLY A 101 23.37 5.49 -6.08
CA GLY A 101 24.07 6.18 -7.17
C GLY A 101 23.53 7.58 -7.46
N ASP A 102 22.22 7.76 -7.33
CA ASP A 102 21.53 9.03 -7.58
C ASP A 102 20.19 9.07 -6.82
N PRO A 103 19.55 10.25 -6.70
CA PRO A 103 18.30 10.42 -5.96
C PRO A 103 17.12 9.59 -6.48
N VAL A 104 17.06 9.36 -7.80
CA VAL A 104 16.00 8.59 -8.44
C VAL A 104 16.20 7.10 -8.18
N SER A 105 17.43 6.61 -8.37
CA SER A 105 17.80 5.24 -8.04
C SER A 105 17.53 4.93 -6.56
N PHE A 106 17.81 5.85 -5.64
CA PHE A 106 17.43 5.68 -4.22
C PHE A 106 15.93 5.38 -4.04
N TYR A 107 15.06 6.17 -4.65
CA TYR A 107 13.61 6.00 -4.53
C TYR A 107 13.15 4.66 -5.12
N VAL A 108 13.58 4.37 -6.35
CA VAL A 108 13.19 3.16 -7.07
C VAL A 108 13.71 1.92 -6.36
N GLU A 109 14.99 1.87 -5.97
CA GLU A 109 15.56 0.69 -5.30
C GLU A 109 14.94 0.47 -3.91
N LYS A 110 14.61 1.52 -3.15
CA LYS A 110 13.89 1.35 -1.87
C LYS A 110 12.49 0.80 -2.05
N LEU A 111 11.76 1.21 -3.08
CA LEU A 111 10.49 0.59 -3.43
C LEU A 111 10.67 -0.87 -3.84
N VAL A 112 11.66 -1.17 -4.68
CA VAL A 112 11.98 -2.54 -5.09
C VAL A 112 12.29 -3.42 -3.88
N GLU A 113 13.16 -2.98 -2.98
CA GLU A 113 13.52 -3.68 -1.74
C GLU A 113 12.27 -4.00 -0.91
N GLY A 114 11.41 -3.01 -0.65
CA GLY A 114 10.20 -3.18 0.16
C GLY A 114 9.16 -4.08 -0.51
N ILE A 115 8.85 -3.86 -1.78
CA ILE A 115 7.88 -4.64 -2.54
C ILE A 115 8.36 -6.08 -2.73
N ALA A 116 9.63 -6.28 -3.10
CA ALA A 116 10.20 -7.61 -3.28
C ALA A 116 10.22 -8.39 -1.97
N THR A 117 10.49 -7.74 -0.83
CA THR A 117 10.45 -8.37 0.50
C THR A 117 9.04 -8.89 0.80
N LEU A 118 8.00 -8.07 0.57
CA LEU A 118 6.61 -8.48 0.75
C LEU A 118 6.24 -9.63 -0.21
N ALA A 119 6.60 -9.51 -1.48
CA ALA A 119 6.29 -10.52 -2.50
C ALA A 119 6.99 -11.86 -2.23
N ALA A 120 8.26 -11.83 -1.84
CA ALA A 120 9.07 -13.01 -1.55
C ALA A 120 8.61 -13.72 -0.27
N ALA A 121 8.21 -12.97 0.76
CA ALA A 121 7.72 -13.55 2.00
C ALA A 121 6.51 -14.47 1.78
N PHE A 122 5.63 -14.12 0.84
CA PHE A 122 4.39 -14.87 0.55
C PHE A 122 4.47 -15.74 -0.71
N TYR A 123 5.59 -15.75 -1.44
CA TYR A 123 5.73 -16.52 -2.69
C TYR A 123 5.44 -18.02 -2.48
N PRO A 124 4.68 -18.70 -3.39
CA PRO A 124 4.12 -18.20 -4.65
C PRO A 124 2.71 -17.60 -4.53
N LYS A 125 2.19 -17.37 -3.31
CA LYS A 125 0.85 -16.81 -3.11
C LYS A 125 0.79 -15.38 -3.61
N LYS A 126 -0.42 -14.96 -4.02
CA LYS A 126 -0.69 -13.63 -4.56
C LYS A 126 -0.33 -12.54 -3.55
N VAL A 127 0.27 -11.46 -4.05
CA VAL A 127 0.52 -10.23 -3.29
C VAL A 127 0.01 -9.05 -4.12
N ILE A 128 -1.10 -8.45 -3.69
CA ILE A 128 -1.68 -7.29 -4.38
C ILE A 128 -1.10 -6.02 -3.78
N VAL A 129 -0.27 -5.32 -4.55
CA VAL A 129 0.42 -4.09 -4.13
C VAL A 129 -0.41 -2.89 -4.56
N ARG A 130 -0.90 -2.14 -3.58
CA ARG A 130 -1.61 -0.89 -3.84
C ARG A 130 -0.60 0.23 -4.07
N MET A 131 -0.72 0.91 -5.21
CA MET A 131 0.06 2.12 -5.52
C MET A 131 -0.14 3.19 -4.44
N SER A 132 0.77 4.17 -4.35
CA SER A 132 0.74 5.15 -3.27
C SER A 132 -0.59 5.91 -3.18
N ASP A 133 -1.29 5.81 -2.05
CA ASP A 133 -2.58 6.45 -1.83
C ASP A 133 -2.49 7.58 -0.80
N PHE A 134 -1.33 8.25 -0.73
CA PHE A 134 -1.17 9.38 0.17
C PHE A 134 -2.06 10.55 -0.23
N LYS A 135 -2.63 11.18 0.80
CA LYS A 135 -3.23 12.50 0.71
C LYS A 135 -2.12 13.56 0.59
N SER A 136 -2.44 14.73 0.05
CA SER A 136 -1.46 15.83 -0.15
C SER A 136 -0.79 16.26 1.15
N ASN A 137 -1.52 16.29 2.27
CA ASN A 137 -0.95 16.60 3.58
C ASN A 137 0.07 15.54 4.05
N GLU A 138 -0.13 14.27 3.73
CA GLU A 138 0.81 13.20 4.08
C GLU A 138 2.09 13.30 3.24
N TYR A 139 1.97 13.55 1.94
CA TYR A 139 3.13 13.87 1.09
C TYR A 139 3.86 15.14 1.56
N GLY A 140 3.11 16.14 2.06
CA GLY A 140 3.65 17.41 2.53
C GLY A 140 4.53 17.26 3.76
N HIS A 141 4.27 16.26 4.59
CA HIS A 141 5.09 15.93 5.77
C HIS A 141 6.41 15.21 5.43
N LEU A 142 6.61 14.76 4.18
CA LEU A 142 7.89 14.19 3.76
C LEU A 142 8.94 15.29 3.62
N ILE A 143 10.22 14.91 3.71
CA ILE A 143 11.33 15.84 3.52
C ILE A 143 11.23 16.44 2.11
N GLY A 144 11.15 17.78 2.05
CA GLY A 144 11.02 18.54 0.80
C GLY A 144 9.62 18.52 0.16
N GLY A 145 8.60 18.00 0.86
CA GLY A 145 7.23 17.86 0.35
C GLY A 145 6.42 19.16 0.33
N GLU A 146 6.53 20.00 1.36
CA GLU A 146 5.69 21.20 1.55
C GLU A 146 5.57 22.12 0.31
N GLN A 147 6.63 22.25 -0.49
CA GLN A 147 6.62 23.11 -1.69
C GLN A 147 5.87 22.51 -2.90
N TYR A 148 5.62 21.19 -2.89
CA TYR A 148 4.99 20.47 -3.99
C TYR A 148 3.52 20.14 -3.73
N GLU A 149 3.09 20.27 -2.47
CA GLU A 149 1.77 19.83 -2.04
C GLU A 149 0.83 21.02 -1.84
N PRO A 150 -0.33 21.03 -2.52
CA PRO A 150 -1.31 22.08 -2.32
C PRO A 150 -1.89 21.98 -0.91
N GLY A 151 -2.17 23.13 -0.30
CA GLY A 151 -3.02 23.20 0.89
C GLY A 151 -4.46 22.86 0.51
N GLU A 152 -4.99 21.77 1.07
CA GLU A 152 -6.36 21.32 0.81
C GLU A 152 -7.18 21.34 2.10
N GLU A 153 -8.37 21.94 2.04
CA GLU A 153 -9.31 21.96 3.17
C GLU A 153 -9.80 20.56 3.54
N ASN A 154 -9.95 19.67 2.54
CA ASN A 154 -10.42 18.30 2.73
C ASN A 154 -9.48 17.30 2.04
N PRO A 155 -8.33 16.96 2.66
CA PRO A 155 -7.35 16.06 2.05
C PRO A 155 -7.89 14.66 1.70
N MET A 156 -8.96 14.21 2.37
CA MET A 156 -9.63 12.93 2.09
C MET A 156 -10.20 12.87 0.66
N LEU A 157 -10.72 14.01 0.17
CA LEU A 157 -11.35 14.14 -1.16
C LEU A 157 -10.40 14.73 -2.23
N GLY A 158 -9.20 15.13 -1.80
CA GLY A 158 -8.27 15.95 -2.55
C GLY A 158 -7.41 15.23 -3.58
N PHE A 159 -6.23 15.79 -3.86
CA PHE A 159 -5.32 15.35 -4.90
C PHE A 159 -4.59 14.03 -4.53
N ARG A 160 -5.25 12.90 -4.75
CA ARG A 160 -4.75 11.54 -4.45
C ARG A 160 -5.22 10.48 -5.46
N GLY A 161 -4.62 9.29 -5.35
CA GLY A 161 -4.94 8.11 -6.18
C GLY A 161 -4.82 8.37 -7.67
N ALA A 162 -5.73 7.81 -8.46
CA ALA A 162 -5.71 7.87 -9.92
C ALA A 162 -5.50 9.28 -10.50
N ALA A 163 -6.26 10.27 -10.01
CA ALA A 163 -6.15 11.66 -10.48
C ALA A 163 -4.75 12.26 -10.27
N ARG A 164 -4.05 11.82 -9.21
CA ARG A 164 -2.67 12.23 -8.94
C ARG A 164 -1.70 11.63 -9.95
N TYR A 165 -1.87 10.34 -10.27
CA TYR A 165 -0.98 9.62 -11.17
C TYR A 165 -0.99 10.18 -12.59
N ILE A 166 -2.18 10.56 -13.08
CA ILE A 166 -2.37 11.08 -14.45
C ILE A 166 -2.14 12.59 -14.57
N SER A 167 -1.85 13.27 -13.47
CA SER A 167 -1.60 14.71 -13.50
C SER A 167 -0.20 14.99 -14.02
N ASP A 168 -0.07 15.92 -14.97
CA ASP A 168 1.22 16.40 -15.49
C ASP A 168 2.18 16.83 -14.37
N SER A 169 1.64 17.35 -13.27
CA SER A 169 2.41 17.80 -12.12
C SER A 169 3.06 16.67 -11.33
N PHE A 170 2.63 15.42 -11.46
CA PHE A 170 3.09 14.29 -10.61
C PHE A 170 3.36 13.00 -11.40
N GLN A 171 3.04 12.95 -12.69
CA GLN A 171 3.20 11.76 -13.53
C GLN A 171 4.61 11.16 -13.46
N ASP A 172 5.66 11.99 -13.48
CA ASP A 172 7.06 11.54 -13.35
C ASP A 172 7.36 10.79 -12.04
N CYS A 173 6.64 11.09 -10.96
CA CYS A 173 6.74 10.39 -9.68
C CYS A 173 6.03 9.03 -9.74
N PHE A 174 4.87 8.96 -10.39
CA PHE A 174 4.16 7.70 -10.63
C PHE A 174 4.99 6.74 -11.50
N GLU A 175 5.71 7.26 -12.49
CA GLU A 175 6.65 6.46 -13.29
C GLU A 175 7.74 5.80 -12.45
N LEU A 176 8.17 6.42 -11.33
CA LEU A 176 9.16 5.81 -10.43
C LEU A 176 8.60 4.56 -9.74
N GLU A 177 7.34 4.62 -9.28
CA GLU A 177 6.65 3.45 -8.72
C GLU A 177 6.46 2.35 -9.77
N CYS A 178 6.13 2.73 -11.01
CA CYS A 178 6.02 1.79 -12.12
C CYS A 178 7.35 1.10 -12.42
N ARG A 179 8.46 1.85 -12.47
CA ARG A 179 9.81 1.29 -12.66
C ARG A 179 10.15 0.27 -11.58
N ALA A 180 9.82 0.55 -10.32
CA ALA A 180 10.03 -0.36 -9.20
C ALA A 180 9.23 -1.66 -9.36
N LEU A 181 7.92 -1.57 -9.63
CA LEU A 181 7.07 -2.74 -9.84
C LEU A 181 7.50 -3.58 -11.03
N LYS A 182 7.86 -2.92 -12.14
CA LYS A 182 8.35 -3.60 -13.34
C LYS A 182 9.63 -4.39 -13.03
N LYS A 183 10.59 -3.77 -12.33
CA LYS A 183 11.83 -4.44 -11.91
C LYS A 183 11.56 -5.66 -11.02
N VAL A 184 10.68 -5.53 -10.02
CA VAL A 184 10.29 -6.65 -9.15
C VAL A 184 9.70 -7.82 -9.94
N ARG A 185 8.79 -7.54 -10.88
CA ARG A 185 8.10 -8.60 -11.63
C ARG A 185 8.94 -9.21 -12.74
N ASP A 186 9.62 -8.38 -13.52
CA ASP A 186 10.26 -8.80 -14.77
C ASP A 186 11.71 -9.23 -14.57
N GLU A 187 12.46 -8.52 -13.72
CA GLU A 187 13.87 -8.82 -13.44
C GLU A 187 14.01 -9.79 -12.27
N MET A 188 13.34 -9.53 -11.15
CA MET A 188 13.40 -10.41 -9.97
C MET A 188 12.45 -11.61 -10.05
N ARG A 189 11.62 -11.68 -11.09
CA ARG A 189 10.69 -12.79 -11.38
C ARG A 189 9.64 -13.06 -10.30
N LEU A 190 9.32 -12.05 -9.48
CA LEU A 190 8.26 -12.12 -8.48
C LEU A 190 6.90 -11.84 -9.13
N THR A 191 6.48 -12.75 -10.02
CA THR A 191 5.26 -12.62 -10.83
C THR A 191 3.97 -12.80 -10.03
N ASN A 192 4.06 -13.17 -8.75
CA ASN A 192 2.93 -13.21 -7.81
C ASN A 192 2.47 -11.81 -7.37
N VAL A 193 3.18 -10.75 -7.79
CA VAL A 193 2.77 -9.35 -7.59
C VAL A 193 1.72 -8.93 -8.60
N GLU A 194 0.57 -8.48 -8.08
CA GLU A 194 -0.49 -7.77 -8.80
C GLU A 194 -0.47 -6.30 -8.40
N ILE A 195 -0.98 -5.42 -9.26
CA ILE A 195 -1.04 -3.97 -9.00
C ILE A 195 -2.47 -3.62 -8.60
N MET A 196 -2.65 -2.79 -7.57
CA MET A 196 -3.94 -2.20 -7.22
C MET A 196 -3.90 -0.68 -7.37
N ILE A 197 -4.87 -0.13 -8.10
CA ILE A 197 -5.04 1.31 -8.29
C ILE A 197 -6.11 1.83 -7.31
N PRO A 198 -5.73 2.73 -6.38
CA PRO A 198 -6.66 3.37 -5.47
C PRO A 198 -7.34 4.61 -6.07
N PHE A 199 -8.46 4.98 -5.47
CA PHE A 199 -9.16 6.25 -5.61
C PHE A 199 -9.46 6.65 -7.07
N VAL A 200 -9.89 5.67 -7.87
CA VAL A 200 -10.35 5.89 -9.25
C VAL A 200 -11.76 6.45 -9.20
N ARG A 201 -11.98 7.72 -9.58
CA ARG A 201 -13.27 8.41 -9.45
C ARG A 201 -14.19 8.17 -10.64
N THR A 202 -13.61 8.10 -11.84
CA THR A 202 -14.36 8.03 -13.11
C THR A 202 -13.78 6.97 -14.04
N VAL A 203 -14.60 6.46 -14.95
CA VAL A 203 -14.17 5.52 -15.99
C VAL A 203 -13.11 6.13 -16.91
N GLY A 204 -13.14 7.46 -17.10
CA GLY A 204 -12.08 8.18 -17.81
C GLY A 204 -10.73 8.07 -17.10
N GLU A 205 -10.69 8.29 -15.78
CA GLU A 205 -9.47 8.10 -14.98
C GLU A 205 -9.00 6.64 -15.03
N ALA A 206 -9.91 5.67 -14.98
CA ALA A 206 -9.58 4.24 -15.11
C ALA A 206 -8.82 3.95 -16.41
N LYS A 207 -9.34 4.44 -17.54
CA LYS A 207 -8.70 4.31 -18.84
C LYS A 207 -7.31 4.94 -18.84
N GLN A 208 -7.21 6.19 -18.38
CA GLN A 208 -5.95 6.96 -18.41
C GLN A 208 -4.86 6.30 -17.56
N VAL A 209 -5.18 5.81 -16.36
CA VAL A 209 -4.20 5.12 -15.51
C VAL A 209 -3.75 3.80 -16.13
N VAL A 210 -4.64 3.02 -16.72
CA VAL A 210 -4.28 1.75 -17.37
C VAL A 210 -3.41 1.98 -18.61
N ASP A 211 -3.72 3.01 -19.41
CA ASP A 211 -2.89 3.41 -20.54
C ASP A 211 -1.49 3.84 -20.05
N LEU A 212 -1.42 4.66 -18.99
CA LEU A 212 -0.17 5.14 -18.42
C LEU A 212 0.69 4.00 -17.82
N LEU A 213 0.07 3.00 -17.18
CA LEU A 213 0.75 1.78 -16.76
C LEU A 213 1.35 1.05 -17.97
N ALA A 214 0.59 0.91 -19.05
CA ALA A 214 1.05 0.24 -20.27
C ALA A 214 2.21 0.99 -20.95
N GLU A 215 2.16 2.33 -20.99
CA GLU A 215 3.26 3.20 -21.45
C GLU A 215 4.54 2.99 -20.63
N ASN A 216 4.40 2.72 -19.33
CA ASN A 216 5.50 2.37 -18.43
C ASN A 216 5.88 0.87 -18.46
N GLY A 217 5.34 0.09 -19.40
CA GLY A 217 5.67 -1.32 -19.59
C GLY A 217 5.00 -2.28 -18.61
N LEU A 218 3.90 -1.85 -17.96
CA LEU A 218 3.08 -2.63 -17.04
C LEU A 218 1.68 -2.87 -17.64
N LYS A 219 1.61 -3.67 -18.70
CA LYS A 219 0.36 -3.95 -19.41
C LYS A 219 -0.33 -5.22 -18.90
N ARG A 220 -1.65 -5.15 -18.69
CA ARG A 220 -2.48 -6.31 -18.30
C ARG A 220 -2.26 -7.50 -19.24
N GLY A 221 -2.14 -8.68 -18.66
CA GLY A 221 -1.87 -9.94 -19.37
C GLY A 221 -0.42 -10.17 -19.77
N GLU A 222 0.41 -9.12 -19.91
CA GLU A 222 1.83 -9.27 -20.22
C GLU A 222 2.60 -9.73 -18.98
N ASN A 223 3.46 -10.74 -19.14
CA ASN A 223 4.12 -11.45 -18.03
C ASN A 223 3.11 -11.87 -16.93
N GLY A 224 1.85 -12.16 -17.29
CA GLY A 224 0.79 -12.53 -16.34
C GLY A 224 0.36 -11.42 -15.39
N LEU A 225 0.65 -10.15 -15.70
CA LEU A 225 0.26 -9.02 -14.86
C LEU A 225 -1.27 -8.93 -14.76
N ARG A 226 -1.76 -8.80 -13.52
CA ARG A 226 -3.13 -8.41 -13.21
C ARG A 226 -3.14 -7.04 -12.57
N VAL A 227 -4.13 -6.23 -12.94
CA VAL A 227 -4.37 -4.90 -12.38
C VAL A 227 -5.75 -4.89 -11.75
N ILE A 228 -5.80 -4.66 -10.45
CA ILE A 228 -6.98 -4.63 -9.61
C ILE A 228 -7.33 -3.17 -9.35
N MET A 229 -8.62 -2.86 -9.23
CA MET A 229 -9.05 -1.53 -8.77
C MET A 229 -9.55 -1.62 -7.34
N MET A 230 -9.20 -0.62 -6.52
CA MET A 230 -9.83 -0.47 -5.22
C MET A 230 -11.22 0.13 -5.41
N CYS A 231 -12.27 -0.63 -5.08
CA CYS A 231 -13.65 -0.18 -5.14
C CYS A 231 -13.99 0.52 -3.82
N GLU A 232 -13.82 1.83 -3.79
CA GLU A 232 -13.87 2.61 -2.54
C GLU A 232 -14.63 3.93 -2.65
N ILE A 233 -15.18 4.23 -3.82
CA ILE A 233 -15.98 5.43 -4.10
C ILE A 233 -17.38 4.97 -4.56
N PRO A 234 -18.47 5.64 -4.17
CA PRO A 234 -19.82 5.24 -4.58
C PRO A 234 -20.02 5.13 -6.10
N SER A 235 -19.33 5.94 -6.91
CA SER A 235 -19.34 5.81 -8.37
C SER A 235 -18.81 4.46 -8.85
N ASN A 236 -17.87 3.85 -8.13
CA ASN A 236 -17.26 2.56 -8.48
C ASN A 236 -18.29 1.43 -8.35
N ALA A 237 -19.13 1.51 -7.31
CA ALA A 237 -20.26 0.61 -7.11
C ALA A 237 -21.34 0.79 -8.19
N LEU A 238 -21.73 2.04 -8.46
CA LEU A 238 -22.79 2.35 -9.42
C LEU A 238 -22.44 2.00 -10.87
N LEU A 239 -21.15 2.09 -11.23
CA LEU A 239 -20.64 1.84 -12.59
C LEU A 239 -19.67 0.65 -12.63
N ALA A 240 -19.88 -0.33 -11.75
CA ALA A 240 -18.96 -1.46 -11.55
C ALA A 240 -18.60 -2.18 -12.86
N ASP A 241 -19.58 -2.45 -13.71
CA ASP A 241 -19.37 -3.14 -14.99
C ASP A 241 -18.47 -2.32 -15.94
N GLU A 242 -18.64 -1.00 -16.00
CA GLU A 242 -17.84 -0.10 -16.84
C GLU A 242 -16.39 -0.03 -16.35
N PHE A 243 -16.18 -0.01 -15.04
CA PHE A 243 -14.83 -0.07 -14.46
C PHE A 243 -14.15 -1.41 -14.71
N LEU A 244 -14.89 -2.53 -14.65
CA LEU A 244 -14.35 -3.88 -14.88
C LEU A 244 -13.82 -4.10 -16.29
N GLU A 245 -14.18 -3.28 -17.28
CA GLU A 245 -13.54 -3.32 -18.60
C GLU A 245 -12.02 -3.04 -18.51
N TYR A 246 -11.62 -2.19 -17.56
CA TYR A 246 -10.24 -1.71 -17.41
C TYR A 246 -9.42 -2.50 -16.39
N PHE A 247 -10.05 -3.30 -15.52
CA PHE A 247 -9.38 -4.01 -14.42
C PHE A 247 -9.70 -5.51 -14.40
N ASP A 248 -8.84 -6.31 -13.77
CA ASP A 248 -8.99 -7.77 -13.65
C ASP A 248 -9.80 -8.19 -12.40
N GLY A 249 -10.37 -7.23 -11.69
CA GLY A 249 -11.19 -7.43 -10.50
C GLY A 249 -11.14 -6.24 -9.54
N PHE A 250 -11.85 -6.39 -8.42
CA PHE A 250 -11.92 -5.38 -7.37
C PHE A 250 -11.38 -5.84 -6.03
N SER A 251 -10.89 -4.88 -5.27
CA SER A 251 -10.70 -4.97 -3.83
C SER A 251 -11.56 -3.89 -3.16
N ILE A 252 -12.51 -4.28 -2.32
CA ILE A 252 -13.44 -3.33 -1.71
C ILE A 252 -12.72 -2.56 -0.59
N GLY A 253 -12.60 -1.24 -0.76
CA GLY A 253 -12.11 -0.33 0.26
C GLY A 253 -13.25 0.13 1.16
N SER A 254 -13.72 -0.75 2.03
CA SER A 254 -14.91 -0.51 2.88
C SER A 254 -14.82 0.77 3.71
N ASN A 255 -13.61 1.13 4.17
CA ASN A 255 -13.38 2.34 4.95
C ASN A 255 -13.76 3.61 4.19
N ASP A 256 -13.15 3.85 3.03
CA ASP A 256 -13.42 5.03 2.22
C ASP A 256 -14.81 4.97 1.59
N LEU A 257 -15.28 3.77 1.19
CA LEU A 257 -16.63 3.60 0.67
C LEU A 257 -17.69 4.00 1.70
N THR A 258 -17.52 3.59 2.96
CA THR A 258 -18.44 3.95 4.05
C THR A 258 -18.38 5.44 4.36
N GLN A 259 -17.18 6.02 4.43
CA GLN A 259 -17.00 7.46 4.66
C GLN A 259 -17.71 8.30 3.58
N LEU A 260 -17.55 7.94 2.31
CA LEU A 260 -18.14 8.66 1.19
C LEU A 260 -19.64 8.42 1.04
N THR A 261 -20.10 7.20 1.32
CA THR A 261 -21.52 6.85 1.26
C THR A 261 -22.31 7.54 2.37
N LEU A 262 -21.73 7.65 3.57
CA LEU A 262 -22.38 8.28 4.73
C LEU A 262 -22.06 9.77 4.90
N GLY A 263 -21.10 10.30 4.14
CA GLY A 263 -20.64 11.68 4.26
C GLY A 263 -19.95 11.97 5.60
N LEU A 264 -19.07 11.07 6.04
CA LEU A 264 -18.40 11.11 7.34
C LEU A 264 -16.88 11.15 7.16
N ASP A 265 -16.21 11.91 8.02
CA ASP A 265 -14.78 11.76 8.29
C ASP A 265 -14.62 10.97 9.59
N ARG A 266 -14.00 9.80 9.51
CA ARG A 266 -13.80 8.95 10.71
C ARG A 266 -12.78 9.54 11.69
N ASP A 267 -11.90 10.41 11.22
CA ASP A 267 -10.91 11.08 12.07
C ASP A 267 -11.56 12.21 12.88
N SER A 268 -12.80 12.60 12.53
CA SER A 268 -13.62 13.53 13.31
C SER A 268 -14.24 12.84 14.51
N GLY A 269 -13.64 13.02 15.69
CA GLY A 269 -14.14 12.48 16.95
C GLY A 269 -15.58 12.89 17.33
N ILE A 270 -16.17 13.87 16.65
CA ILE A 270 -17.56 14.31 16.86
C ILE A 270 -18.55 13.33 16.22
N ILE A 271 -18.25 12.84 15.02
CA ILE A 271 -19.18 12.05 14.19
C ILE A 271 -18.68 10.62 13.90
N ALA A 272 -17.47 10.26 14.34
CA ALA A 272 -16.90 8.93 14.14
C ALA A 272 -17.78 7.79 14.67
N HIS A 273 -18.62 8.06 15.67
CA HIS A 273 -19.59 7.10 16.21
C HIS A 273 -20.69 6.68 15.22
N LEU A 274 -20.88 7.41 14.12
CA LEU A 274 -21.81 7.08 13.04
C LEU A 274 -21.21 6.15 11.99
N PHE A 275 -19.90 5.90 12.03
CA PHE A 275 -19.20 5.02 11.10
C PHE A 275 -19.54 3.55 11.40
N ASP A 276 -20.24 2.89 10.49
CA ASP A 276 -20.44 1.44 10.49
C ASP A 276 -20.37 0.91 9.05
N GLU A 277 -19.35 0.09 8.76
CA GLU A 277 -19.18 -0.55 7.45
C GLU A 277 -20.34 -1.50 7.09
N ARG A 278 -21.15 -1.89 8.07
CA ARG A 278 -22.34 -2.75 7.88
C ARG A 278 -23.62 -1.93 7.71
N ASN A 279 -23.52 -0.60 7.60
CA ASN A 279 -24.66 0.23 7.30
C ASN A 279 -25.30 -0.20 5.97
N ASP A 280 -26.63 -0.23 5.92
CA ASP A 280 -27.34 -0.74 4.75
C ASP A 280 -27.09 0.09 3.48
N ALA A 281 -26.78 1.38 3.62
CA ALA A 281 -26.36 2.21 2.49
C ALA A 281 -25.03 1.71 1.89
N GLY A 282 -24.08 1.31 2.74
CA GLY A 282 -22.80 0.72 2.31
C GLY A 282 -22.97 -0.67 1.69
N LYS A 283 -23.91 -1.48 2.19
CA LYS A 283 -24.23 -2.80 1.60
C LYS A 283 -24.98 -2.72 0.26
N SER A 284 -25.66 -1.60 0.02
CA SER A 284 -26.43 -1.37 -1.21
C SER A 284 -25.57 -0.85 -2.37
N CYS A 285 -24.30 -0.51 -2.07
CA CYS A 285 -23.28 -0.17 -3.04
C CYS A 285 -22.56 -1.44 -3.52
#